data_AF-A0A962WYP9-F1
#
_entry.id   AF-A0A962WYP9-F1
#
_cell.length_a   1.000
_cell.length_b   1.000
_cell.length_c   1.000
_cell.angle_alpha   90.00
_cell.angle_beta   90.00
_cell.angle_gamma   90.00
#
_symmetry.space_group_name_H-M   'P 1'
#
loop_
_entity.id
_entity.type
_entity.pdbx_description
1 polymer ?
#
loop_
_entity_poly.entity_id
_entity_poly.type
_entity_poly.pdbx_seq_one_letter_code
_entity_poly.pdbx_strand_id
1 'polypeptide(L)'
;MDNQRILLYAALGFVMLILWQNWQLQYGPPAQQRQAQVATESATGQPAVPADLPETAGQLPTPAESTAAAASSSEKISVETDVLQVEIDSLGGTVSTVKLKKYPVSIDQKDVPFTLMSDDPTSYFVSQTGLQSADNGAPTHLSQFSYEAKAYTLQDGQSELRVPLSWASPAGVKVVKTLVFKKDSYRIGVEYSIENGSAEPLVVNQYRQLQRKPVTDNETQTFIYNYIGGVVSTPEDPYTKVSFDEFEESNLNLKVTGGWQAIIQHYFVGALLPGEGESNTFYSKALNSPKRYILGMFSDAQTIAPGQSGTLQTEMYIGPKDQDRLSAAADKLNLVVDFGWLTILANPIFWLLKKIHGFVGNWGAAIVLLTVLVKAVFFHLSATSYKSMAKMRKLQPKMLELRDRYGDDRQKLSQETMELYRKEKVNPLGGCLPILIQMPVFLSLYWVLLESVELRHAPLALWIRDLSAMDPYFVLPLL
;
A
#
# COMPACT_ATOMS: atom_id res chain seq x y z
N MET A 1 14.84 -51.12 4.56
CA MET A 1 13.77 -50.21 4.10
C MET A 1 12.69 -49.97 5.16
N ASP A 2 12.56 -50.80 6.21
CA ASP A 2 11.51 -50.61 7.23
C ASP A 2 11.74 -49.42 8.18
N ASN A 3 12.98 -49.10 8.58
CA ASN A 3 13.22 -47.98 9.49
C ASN A 3 13.01 -46.59 8.85
N GLN A 4 13.12 -46.47 7.53
CA GLN A 4 12.85 -45.19 6.83
C GLN A 4 11.36 -44.85 6.84
N ARG A 5 10.47 -45.85 6.79
CA ARG A 5 9.02 -45.64 6.88
C ARG A 5 8.62 -45.17 8.27
N ILE A 6 9.23 -45.72 9.32
CA ILE A 6 9.02 -45.29 10.70
C ILE A 6 9.45 -43.83 10.89
N LEU A 7 10.60 -43.44 10.32
CA LEU A 7 11.11 -42.07 10.39
C LEU A 7 10.19 -41.08 9.64
N LEU A 8 9.64 -41.48 8.49
CA LEU A 8 8.66 -40.68 7.74
C LEU A 8 7.33 -40.54 8.48
N TYR A 9 6.84 -41.59 9.14
CA TYR A 9 5.63 -41.51 9.97
C TYR A 9 5.85 -40.64 11.22
N ALA A 10 7.04 -40.70 11.83
CA ALA A 10 7.39 -39.82 12.93
C ALA A 10 7.48 -38.35 12.49
N ALA A 11 8.07 -38.07 11.32
CA ALA A 11 8.12 -36.73 10.75
C ALA A 11 6.72 -36.20 10.40
N LEU A 12 5.85 -37.04 9.81
CA LEU A 12 4.46 -36.68 9.52
C LEU A 12 3.67 -36.38 10.81
N GLY A 13 3.84 -37.21 11.84
CA GLY A 13 3.22 -36.99 13.16
C GLY A 13 3.69 -35.69 13.80
N PHE A 14 4.97 -35.36 13.70
CA PHE A 14 5.53 -34.10 14.21
C PHE A 14 4.95 -32.87 13.48
N VAL A 15 4.85 -32.94 12.15
CA VAL A 15 4.22 -31.87 11.35
C VAL A 15 2.73 -31.72 11.69
N MET A 16 1.99 -32.82 11.84
CA MET A 16 0.59 -32.77 12.27
C MET A 16 0.43 -32.18 13.67
N LEU A 17 1.35 -32.46 14.59
CA LEU A 17 1.33 -31.92 15.94
C LEU A 17 1.59 -30.42 15.96
N ILE A 18 2.54 -29.93 15.14
CA ILE A 18 2.79 -28.49 14.97
C ILE A 18 1.57 -27.79 14.37
N LEU A 19 0.95 -28.38 13.34
CA LEU A 19 -0.25 -27.81 12.72
C LEU A 19 -1.42 -27.77 13.71
N TRP A 20 -1.60 -28.82 14.52
CA TRP A 20 -2.62 -28.87 15.56
C TRP A 20 -2.36 -27.88 16.70
N GLN A 21 -1.09 -27.70 17.11
CA GLN A 21 -0.69 -26.73 18.12
C GLN A 21 -0.92 -25.29 17.65
N ASN A 22 -0.55 -24.96 16.41
CA ASN A 22 -0.84 -23.66 15.81
C ASN A 22 -2.35 -23.43 15.65
N TRP A 23 -3.10 -24.46 15.27
CA TRP A 23 -4.56 -24.39 15.22
C TRP A 23 -5.18 -24.15 16.60
N GLN A 24 -4.67 -24.78 17.66
CA GLN A 24 -5.08 -24.50 19.05
C GLN A 24 -4.67 -23.09 19.52
N LEU A 25 -3.52 -22.58 19.10
CA LEU A 25 -3.10 -21.21 19.43
C LEU A 25 -3.99 -20.16 18.74
N GLN A 26 -4.45 -20.45 17.53
CA GLN A 26 -5.25 -19.51 16.72
C GLN A 26 -6.76 -19.63 16.97
N TYR A 27 -7.26 -20.81 17.32
CA TYR A 27 -8.70 -21.10 17.44
C TYR A 27 -9.11 -21.78 18.76
N GLY A 28 -8.17 -22.04 19.68
CA GLY A 28 -8.47 -22.57 21.00
C GLY A 28 -9.19 -21.55 21.89
N PRO A 29 -10.00 -22.00 22.86
CA PRO A 29 -10.66 -21.10 23.79
C PRO A 29 -9.61 -20.29 24.57
N PRO A 30 -9.82 -18.98 24.81
CA PRO A 30 -8.85 -18.15 25.52
C PRO A 30 -8.53 -18.76 26.87
N ALA A 31 -7.24 -18.83 27.21
CA ALA A 31 -6.80 -19.23 28.53
C ALA A 31 -7.53 -18.38 29.57
N GLN A 32 -8.28 -19.01 30.48
CA GLN A 32 -8.89 -18.33 31.61
C GLN A 32 -7.79 -17.62 32.39
N GLN A 33 -7.73 -16.30 32.25
CA GLN A 33 -6.90 -15.46 33.11
C GLN A 33 -7.35 -15.71 34.54
N ARG A 34 -6.46 -16.31 35.33
CA ARG A 34 -6.57 -16.33 36.79
C ARG A 34 -6.65 -14.88 37.23
N GLN A 35 -7.83 -14.46 37.69
CA GLN A 35 -8.02 -13.17 38.32
C GLN A 35 -7.10 -13.08 39.54
N ALA A 36 -5.97 -12.40 39.39
CA ALA A 36 -5.28 -11.82 40.53
C ALA A 36 -6.16 -10.66 41.01
N GLN A 37 -6.67 -10.76 42.23
CA GLN A 37 -7.30 -9.65 42.93
C GLN A 37 -6.29 -8.49 43.00
N VAL A 38 -6.52 -7.44 42.23
CA VAL A 38 -5.82 -6.17 42.39
C VAL A 38 -6.60 -5.39 43.45
N ALA A 39 -5.94 -5.19 44.59
CA ALA A 39 -6.38 -4.27 45.62
C ALA A 39 -6.49 -2.86 45.02
N THR A 40 -7.62 -2.21 45.28
CA THR A 40 -7.91 -0.84 44.85
C THR A 40 -7.04 0.14 45.62
N GLU A 41 -5.85 0.44 45.11
CA GLU A 41 -5.14 1.67 45.49
C GLU A 41 -5.66 2.81 44.62
N SER A 42 -6.28 3.77 45.29
CA SER A 42 -6.75 5.02 44.70
C SER A 42 -5.54 5.87 44.31
N ALA A 43 -5.24 5.94 43.02
CA ALA A 43 -4.31 6.92 42.47
C ALA A 43 -5.10 8.14 41.96
N THR A 44 -4.80 9.28 42.56
CA THR A 44 -5.25 10.63 42.23
C THR A 44 -4.94 10.99 40.77
N GLY A 45 -5.85 11.75 40.15
CA GLY A 45 -5.85 12.07 38.73
C GLY A 45 -4.64 12.86 38.24
N GLN A 46 -4.10 12.43 37.09
CA GLN A 46 -3.32 13.23 36.15
C GLN A 46 -4.07 13.24 34.81
N PRO A 47 -4.14 14.37 34.08
CA PRO A 47 -4.72 14.40 32.74
C PRO A 47 -3.84 13.60 31.76
N ALA A 48 -4.46 12.71 30.98
CA ALA A 48 -3.77 11.93 29.95
C ALA A 48 -3.48 12.79 28.71
N VAL A 49 -2.24 12.75 28.23
CA VAL A 49 -1.88 13.19 26.87
C VAL A 49 -2.65 12.30 25.87
N PRO A 50 -3.23 12.86 24.79
CA PRO A 50 -3.90 12.06 23.76
C PRO A 50 -2.99 10.95 23.23
N ALA A 51 -3.51 9.72 23.23
CA ALA A 51 -2.71 8.52 22.92
C ALA A 51 -2.22 8.46 21.46
N ASP A 52 -2.73 9.32 20.58
CA ASP A 52 -2.46 9.34 19.14
C ASP A 52 -1.51 10.47 18.69
N LEU A 53 -0.95 11.25 19.62
CA LEU A 53 0.17 12.15 19.33
C LEU A 53 1.52 11.40 19.37
N PRO A 54 2.50 11.80 18.53
CA PRO A 54 3.84 11.23 18.59
C PRO A 54 4.54 11.56 19.92
N GLU A 55 5.33 10.60 20.40
CA GLU A 55 6.22 10.78 21.54
C GLU A 55 7.55 11.37 21.04
N THR A 56 7.79 12.65 21.31
CA THR A 56 9.03 13.34 20.92
C THR A 56 10.09 13.13 22.01
N ALA A 57 11.26 12.59 21.63
CA ALA A 57 12.38 12.40 22.54
C ALA A 57 13.15 13.72 22.75
N GLY A 58 12.74 14.47 23.77
CA GLY A 58 13.38 15.71 24.22
C GLY A 58 12.54 16.32 25.33
N GLN A 59 13.14 16.64 26.46
CA GLN A 59 12.49 17.16 27.68
C GLN A 59 11.57 18.35 27.37
N LEU A 60 10.29 18.05 27.17
CA LEU A 60 9.19 19.01 27.25
C LEU A 60 8.64 18.90 28.69
N PRO A 61 8.53 20.01 29.44
CA PRO A 61 7.94 19.97 30.77
C PRO A 61 6.53 19.41 30.72
N THR A 62 6.17 18.64 31.74
CA THR A 62 4.83 18.09 31.96
C THR A 62 3.81 19.25 32.05
N PRO A 63 2.70 19.23 31.27
CA PRO A 63 1.69 20.27 31.36
C PRO A 63 0.97 20.25 32.71
N ALA A 64 0.78 21.42 33.31
CA ALA A 64 -0.20 21.65 34.36
C ALA A 64 -1.60 21.83 33.76
N GLU A 65 -2.58 21.17 34.40
CA GLU A 65 -4.04 21.35 34.30
C GLU A 65 -4.64 21.73 32.93
N SER A 66 -5.12 20.72 32.19
CA SER A 66 -6.12 20.91 31.14
C SER A 66 -7.50 21.10 31.78
N THR A 67 -8.08 22.28 31.59
CA THR A 67 -9.54 22.40 31.62
C THR A 67 -10.10 21.59 30.45
N ALA A 68 -11.11 20.76 30.73
CA ALA A 68 -11.81 20.01 29.70
C ALA A 68 -12.42 21.00 28.70
N ALA A 69 -11.89 21.03 27.48
CA ALA A 69 -12.52 21.74 26.38
C ALA A 69 -13.89 21.11 26.14
N ALA A 70 -14.93 21.96 26.16
CA ALA A 70 -16.28 21.59 25.76
C ALA A 70 -16.24 20.86 24.42
N ALA A 71 -17.15 19.90 24.21
CA ALA A 71 -17.28 19.16 22.96
C ALA A 71 -17.42 20.12 21.77
N SER A 72 -16.30 20.37 21.09
CA SER A 72 -16.24 21.18 19.88
C SER A 72 -16.98 20.43 18.78
N SER A 73 -18.03 21.01 18.20
CA SER A 73 -18.69 20.43 17.04
C SER A 73 -17.75 20.50 15.83
N SER A 74 -17.29 19.36 15.35
CA SER A 74 -16.52 19.25 14.10
C SER A 74 -17.42 19.55 12.90
N GLU A 75 -17.11 20.59 12.14
CA GLU A 75 -17.71 20.85 10.83
C GLU A 75 -16.79 20.38 9.70
N LYS A 76 -17.39 19.93 8.59
CA LYS A 76 -16.67 19.53 7.38
C LYS A 76 -16.60 20.67 6.37
N ILE A 77 -15.40 20.89 5.84
CA ILE A 77 -15.10 21.83 4.76
C ILE A 77 -14.89 21.01 3.48
N SER A 78 -15.71 21.26 2.46
CA SER A 78 -15.64 20.55 1.19
C SER A 78 -14.63 21.22 0.25
N VAL A 79 -13.80 20.41 -0.41
CA VAL A 79 -12.84 20.88 -1.41
C VAL A 79 -12.96 20.03 -2.66
N GLU A 80 -13.16 20.67 -3.80
CA GLU A 80 -13.31 19.99 -5.08
C GLU A 80 -12.28 20.48 -6.11
N THR A 81 -11.65 19.53 -6.79
CA THR A 81 -10.72 19.75 -7.90
C THR A 81 -11.16 18.95 -9.12
N ASP A 82 -10.34 18.90 -10.17
CA ASP A 82 -10.59 18.08 -11.35
C ASP A 82 -10.41 16.56 -11.10
N VAL A 83 -9.62 16.18 -10.09
CA VAL A 83 -9.27 14.77 -9.79
C VAL A 83 -9.69 14.31 -8.39
N LEU A 84 -9.90 15.22 -7.44
CA LEU A 84 -10.22 14.93 -6.04
C LEU A 84 -11.51 15.61 -5.57
N GLN A 85 -12.27 14.92 -4.72
CA GLN A 85 -13.23 15.52 -3.79
C GLN A 85 -12.75 15.20 -2.36
N VAL A 86 -12.54 16.22 -1.55
CA VAL A 86 -11.92 16.12 -0.23
C VAL A 86 -12.82 16.76 0.80
N GLU A 87 -12.94 16.13 1.97
CA GLU A 87 -13.54 16.76 3.14
C GLU A 87 -12.45 16.95 4.20
N ILE A 88 -12.37 18.18 4.71
CA ILE A 88 -11.43 18.59 5.74
C ILE A 88 -12.23 18.86 7.02
N ASP A 89 -11.82 18.25 8.11
CA ASP A 89 -12.41 18.52 9.42
C ASP A 89 -11.86 19.84 9.99
N SER A 90 -12.76 20.74 10.40
CA SER A 90 -12.42 21.95 11.14
C SER A 90 -11.66 21.66 12.45
N LEU A 91 -11.81 20.46 13.01
CA LEU A 91 -10.98 19.93 14.08
C LEU A 91 -9.66 19.41 13.50
N GLY A 92 -8.60 20.14 13.79
CA GLY A 92 -7.24 19.80 13.39
C GLY A 92 -6.89 20.13 11.94
N GLY A 93 -7.86 20.47 11.09
CA GLY A 93 -7.65 20.49 9.64
C GLY A 93 -7.33 19.08 9.12
N THR A 94 -7.99 18.06 9.66
CA THR A 94 -7.77 16.65 9.30
C THR A 94 -8.36 16.37 7.93
N VAL A 95 -7.61 15.74 7.03
CA VAL A 95 -8.16 15.25 5.76
C VAL A 95 -8.94 13.96 6.07
N SER A 96 -10.25 14.09 6.25
CA SER A 96 -11.12 13.02 6.74
C SER A 96 -11.73 12.19 5.64
N THR A 97 -11.92 12.74 4.45
CA THR A 97 -12.42 11.99 3.28
C THR A 97 -11.70 12.42 2.01
N VAL A 98 -11.33 11.44 1.18
CA VAL A 98 -10.77 11.69 -0.16
C VAL A 98 -11.39 10.72 -1.15
N LYS A 99 -12.13 11.26 -2.12
CA LYS A 99 -12.71 10.52 -3.25
C LYS A 99 -11.96 10.87 -4.53
N LEU A 100 -11.69 9.86 -5.35
CA LEU A 100 -10.91 9.98 -6.57
C LEU A 100 -11.83 10.05 -7.79
N LYS A 101 -12.06 11.25 -8.34
CA LYS A 101 -13.07 11.53 -9.38
C LYS A 101 -12.85 10.74 -10.68
N LYS A 102 -11.60 10.37 -10.97
CA LYS A 102 -11.23 9.62 -12.19
C LYS A 102 -11.41 8.11 -12.07
N TYR A 103 -11.68 7.61 -10.86
CA TYR A 103 -11.74 6.18 -10.58
C TYR A 103 -13.11 5.85 -9.99
N PRO A 104 -14.04 5.29 -10.78
CA PRO A 104 -15.34 4.92 -10.25
C PRO A 104 -15.23 3.71 -9.30
N VAL A 105 -16.21 3.56 -8.42
CA VAL A 105 -16.27 2.41 -7.49
C VAL A 105 -16.44 1.09 -8.25
N SER A 106 -17.23 1.10 -9.33
CA SER A 106 -17.45 -0.05 -10.21
C SER A 106 -17.76 0.39 -11.64
N ILE A 107 -17.76 -0.56 -12.58
CA ILE A 107 -18.06 -0.32 -14.00
C ILE A 107 -19.52 0.11 -14.23
N ASP A 108 -20.44 -0.38 -13.38
CA ASP A 108 -21.86 -0.08 -13.46
C ASP A 108 -22.21 1.26 -12.79
N GLN A 109 -21.37 1.74 -11.87
CA GLN A 109 -21.56 3.01 -11.14
C GLN A 109 -20.46 4.01 -11.51
N LYS A 110 -20.45 4.46 -12.77
CA LYS A 110 -19.40 5.35 -13.30
C LYS A 110 -19.36 6.74 -12.65
N ASP A 111 -20.49 7.21 -12.14
CA ASP A 111 -20.62 8.54 -11.54
C ASP A 111 -20.28 8.55 -10.04
N VAL A 112 -20.06 7.38 -9.43
CA VAL A 112 -19.72 7.26 -8.01
C VAL A 112 -18.21 7.08 -7.88
N PRO A 113 -17.46 8.10 -7.44
CA PRO A 113 -16.02 8.02 -7.30
C PRO A 113 -15.62 7.07 -6.17
N PHE A 114 -14.48 6.42 -6.33
CA PHE A 114 -13.89 5.57 -5.31
C PHE A 114 -13.42 6.41 -4.11
N THR A 115 -13.86 6.04 -2.92
CA THR A 115 -13.43 6.64 -1.64
C THR A 115 -12.16 5.96 -1.16
N LEU A 116 -11.04 6.68 -1.17
CA LEU A 116 -9.75 6.19 -0.66
C LEU A 116 -9.63 6.42 0.85
N MET A 117 -9.96 7.63 1.32
CA MET A 117 -9.95 8.00 2.74
C MET A 117 -11.36 8.29 3.22
N SER A 118 -11.66 7.92 4.46
CA SER A 118 -12.96 8.02 5.11
C SER A 118 -12.78 8.06 6.63
N ASP A 119 -13.58 8.83 7.34
CA ASP A 119 -13.65 8.84 8.81
C ASP A 119 -14.78 7.94 9.35
N ASP A 120 -15.51 7.25 8.46
CA ASP A 120 -16.46 6.22 8.84
C ASP A 120 -15.74 5.07 9.58
N PRO A 121 -16.23 4.64 10.76
CA PRO A 121 -15.56 3.60 11.54
C PRO A 121 -15.32 2.28 10.80
N THR A 122 -16.17 1.92 9.83
CA THR A 122 -16.06 0.67 9.06
C THR A 122 -15.07 0.76 7.91
N SER A 123 -14.66 1.96 7.49
CA SER A 123 -13.71 2.22 6.41
C SER A 123 -12.59 3.20 6.81
N TYR A 124 -12.38 3.38 8.11
CA TYR A 124 -11.55 4.44 8.68
C TYR A 124 -10.13 4.47 8.09
N PHE A 125 -9.83 5.54 7.37
CA PHE A 125 -8.51 5.89 6.87
C PHE A 125 -8.44 7.41 6.70
N VAL A 126 -7.64 8.09 7.51
CA VAL A 126 -7.53 9.56 7.50
C VAL A 126 -6.06 10.01 7.50
N SER A 127 -5.84 11.26 7.09
CA SER A 127 -4.53 11.93 7.22
C SER A 127 -4.63 13.10 8.20
N GLN A 128 -3.81 13.04 9.25
CA GLN A 128 -3.74 14.04 10.32
C GLN A 128 -2.38 14.72 10.29
N THR A 129 -2.39 16.03 10.46
CA THR A 129 -1.17 16.85 10.55
C THR A 129 -1.35 17.91 11.62
N GLY A 130 -0.26 18.31 12.28
CA GLY A 130 -0.29 19.36 13.28
C GLY A 130 1.10 19.77 13.74
N LEU A 131 1.11 20.72 14.67
CA LEU A 131 2.31 21.24 15.32
C LEU A 131 2.28 20.87 16.79
N GLN A 132 3.28 20.14 17.26
CA GLN A 132 3.45 19.82 18.68
C GLN A 132 4.36 20.88 19.31
N SER A 133 3.94 21.41 20.45
CA SER A 133 4.69 22.37 21.28
C SER A 133 4.55 21.96 22.74
N ALA A 134 5.49 22.39 23.58
CA ALA A 134 5.27 22.41 25.03
C ALA A 134 3.96 23.15 25.36
N ASP A 135 3.29 22.74 26.43
CA ASP A 135 2.12 23.40 27.00
C ASP A 135 0.95 23.66 26.03
N ASN A 136 0.84 22.88 24.95
CA ASN A 136 -0.16 23.08 23.89
C ASN A 136 -0.12 24.48 23.24
N GLY A 137 1.08 25.07 23.14
CA GLY A 137 1.30 26.40 22.54
C GLY A 137 1.06 26.48 21.02
N ALA A 138 0.83 25.36 20.34
CA ALA A 138 0.60 25.25 18.90
C ALA A 138 -0.56 24.27 18.60
N PRO A 139 -1.24 24.41 17.44
CA PRO A 139 -2.41 23.60 17.15
C PRO A 139 -2.04 22.19 16.67
N THR A 140 -2.76 21.21 17.21
CA THR A 140 -2.67 19.80 16.81
C THR A 140 -3.89 19.39 16.00
N HIS A 141 -3.98 18.11 15.66
CA HIS A 141 -5.15 17.50 15.01
C HIS A 141 -6.43 17.54 15.88
N LEU A 142 -6.32 17.96 17.14
CA LEU A 142 -7.42 18.11 18.09
C LEU A 142 -7.83 19.58 18.29
N SER A 143 -7.13 20.53 17.66
CA SER A 143 -7.39 21.96 17.83
C SER A 143 -8.49 22.43 16.89
N GLN A 144 -9.45 23.22 17.38
CA GLN A 144 -10.48 23.80 16.53
C GLN A 144 -9.89 24.93 15.68
N PHE A 145 -9.96 24.80 14.36
CA PHE A 145 -9.61 25.87 13.43
C PHE A 145 -10.83 26.68 13.02
N SER A 146 -10.60 27.97 12.76
CA SER A 146 -11.52 28.87 12.06
C SER A 146 -11.24 28.85 10.55
N TYR A 147 -12.27 29.06 9.74
CA TYR A 147 -12.20 28.97 8.28
C TYR A 147 -13.13 30.01 7.66
N GLU A 148 -12.82 30.47 6.44
CA GLU A 148 -13.56 31.55 5.78
C GLU A 148 -14.79 31.03 5.02
N ALA A 149 -14.67 29.86 4.37
CA ALA A 149 -15.73 29.25 3.59
C ALA A 149 -15.89 27.75 3.89
N LYS A 150 -17.11 27.24 3.74
CA LYS A 150 -17.44 25.80 3.91
C LYS A 150 -17.16 24.96 2.67
N ALA A 151 -16.96 25.59 1.52
CA ALA A 151 -16.73 24.91 0.25
C ALA A 151 -15.72 25.68 -0.60
N TYR A 152 -14.79 24.95 -1.21
CA TYR A 152 -13.77 25.46 -2.11
C TYR A 152 -13.78 24.62 -3.39
N THR A 153 -13.75 25.26 -4.56
CA THR A 153 -13.70 24.56 -5.84
C THR A 153 -12.65 25.21 -6.73
N LEU A 154 -11.72 24.40 -7.24
CA LEU A 154 -10.71 24.83 -8.19
C LEU A 154 -11.41 25.18 -9.51
N GLN A 155 -11.43 26.48 -9.84
CA GLN A 155 -12.14 26.98 -11.02
C GLN A 155 -11.38 26.70 -12.31
N ASP A 156 -12.10 26.65 -13.43
CA ASP A 156 -11.49 26.56 -14.75
C ASP A 156 -10.52 27.73 -14.99
N GLY A 157 -9.29 27.41 -15.39
CA GLY A 157 -8.21 28.38 -15.60
C GLY A 157 -7.32 28.62 -14.37
N GLN A 158 -7.69 28.13 -13.18
CA GLN A 158 -6.81 28.14 -12.01
C GLN A 158 -5.87 26.92 -12.01
N SER A 159 -4.62 27.12 -11.62
CA SER A 159 -3.63 26.04 -11.46
C SER A 159 -3.55 25.52 -10.03
N GLU A 160 -4.01 26.31 -9.06
CA GLU A 160 -3.88 26.05 -7.63
C GLU A 160 -5.11 26.55 -6.87
N LEU A 161 -5.51 25.81 -5.84
CA LEU A 161 -6.53 26.15 -4.86
C LEU A 161 -5.92 26.06 -3.46
N ARG A 162 -6.14 27.09 -2.64
CA ARG A 162 -5.60 27.19 -1.27
C ARG A 162 -6.75 27.29 -0.27
N VAL A 163 -6.68 26.51 0.80
CA VAL A 163 -7.71 26.42 1.85
C VAL A 163 -7.07 26.81 3.19
N PRO A 164 -7.16 28.08 3.60
CA PRO A 164 -6.57 28.55 4.85
C PRO A 164 -7.45 28.23 6.04
N LEU A 165 -6.83 27.71 7.09
CA LEU A 165 -7.42 27.41 8.39
C LEU A 165 -6.63 28.17 9.46
N SER A 166 -7.30 29.02 10.22
CA SER A 166 -6.67 29.91 11.19
C SER A 166 -6.91 29.43 12.62
N TRP A 167 -5.85 29.45 13.42
CA TRP A 167 -5.88 29.17 14.85
C TRP A 167 -5.07 30.23 15.60
N ALA A 168 -5.49 30.57 16.81
CA ALA A 168 -4.74 31.46 17.68
C ALA A 168 -4.75 30.93 19.12
N SER A 169 -3.61 31.02 19.78
CA SER A 169 -3.48 30.70 21.20
C SER A 169 -3.88 31.92 22.06
N PRO A 170 -4.35 31.69 23.30
CA PRO A 170 -4.54 32.78 24.26
C PRO A 170 -3.24 33.55 24.58
N ALA A 171 -2.08 32.93 24.38
CA ALA A 171 -0.76 33.52 24.60
C ALA A 171 -0.29 34.42 23.44
N GLY A 172 -1.08 34.55 22.35
CA GLY A 172 -0.77 35.44 21.23
C GLY A 172 -0.06 34.78 20.04
N VAL A 173 0.13 33.45 20.06
CA VAL A 173 0.64 32.70 18.90
C VAL A 173 -0.47 32.57 17.87
N LYS A 174 -0.21 32.89 16.61
CA LYS A 174 -1.15 32.68 15.50
C LYS A 174 -0.58 31.66 14.53
N VAL A 175 -1.43 30.75 14.08
CA VAL A 175 -1.06 29.72 13.10
C VAL A 175 -2.10 29.70 11.99
N VAL A 176 -1.64 29.84 10.75
CA VAL A 176 -2.45 29.60 9.56
C VAL A 176 -1.96 28.32 8.89
N LYS A 177 -2.79 27.28 8.95
CA LYS A 177 -2.61 26.02 8.23
C LYS A 177 -3.30 26.12 6.89
N THR A 178 -2.55 26.09 5.79
CA THR A 178 -3.09 26.15 4.43
C THR A 178 -2.95 24.80 3.75
N LEU A 179 -4.07 24.20 3.35
CA LEU A 179 -4.05 23.04 2.45
C LEU A 179 -4.00 23.53 1.01
N VAL A 180 -3.07 23.00 0.22
CA VAL A 180 -2.79 23.43 -1.14
C VAL A 180 -3.05 22.28 -2.11
N PHE A 181 -3.91 22.55 -3.10
CA PHE A 181 -4.30 21.61 -4.14
C PHE A 181 -3.91 22.18 -5.50
N LYS A 182 -3.43 21.32 -6.41
CA LYS A 182 -3.04 21.73 -7.77
C LYS A 182 -3.89 20.98 -8.81
N LYS A 183 -4.08 21.61 -9.97
CA LYS A 183 -4.77 20.98 -11.10
C LYS A 183 -4.09 19.68 -11.51
N ASP A 184 -4.89 18.64 -11.79
CA ASP A 184 -4.44 17.31 -12.19
C ASP A 184 -3.37 16.71 -11.23
N SER A 185 -3.54 16.92 -9.92
CA SER A 185 -2.61 16.46 -8.90
C SER A 185 -3.31 15.68 -7.80
N TYR A 186 -2.69 14.57 -7.38
CA TYR A 186 -3.05 13.79 -6.19
C TYR A 186 -2.22 14.17 -4.95
N ARG A 187 -1.39 15.20 -5.08
CA ARG A 187 -0.62 15.77 -3.96
C ARG A 187 -1.46 16.80 -3.24
N ILE A 188 -1.41 16.74 -1.92
CA ILE A 188 -1.99 17.75 -1.04
C ILE A 188 -0.83 18.35 -0.25
N GLY A 189 -0.56 19.64 -0.49
CA GLY A 189 0.42 20.39 0.30
C GLY A 189 -0.21 20.85 1.61
N VAL A 190 0.58 20.90 2.67
CA VAL A 190 0.20 21.52 3.95
C VAL A 190 1.30 22.50 4.31
N GLU A 191 0.91 23.77 4.44
CA GLU A 191 1.80 24.86 4.83
C GLU A 191 1.32 25.46 6.15
N TYR A 192 2.24 25.62 7.10
CA TYR A 192 2.01 26.35 8.35
C TYR A 192 2.73 27.69 8.29
N SER A 193 1.99 28.78 8.45
CA SER A 193 2.54 30.11 8.76
C SER A 193 2.32 30.37 10.25
N ILE A 194 3.41 30.54 10.99
CA ILE A 194 3.40 30.67 12.46
C ILE A 194 3.90 32.06 12.81
N GLU A 195 3.12 32.82 13.56
CA GLU A 195 3.53 34.11 14.12
C GLU A 195 3.59 33.99 15.64
N ASN A 196 4.78 34.13 16.22
CA ASN A 196 4.93 34.10 17.68
C ASN A 196 4.72 35.51 18.25
N GLY A 197 3.48 35.86 18.57
CA GLY A 197 3.14 37.09 19.28
C GLY A 197 3.31 37.03 20.81
N SER A 198 3.78 35.91 21.35
CA SER A 198 3.97 35.72 22.80
C SER A 198 5.29 36.31 23.29
N ALA A 199 5.48 36.39 24.60
CA ALA A 199 6.73 36.86 25.22
C ALA A 199 7.84 35.81 25.28
N GLU A 200 7.51 34.53 25.07
CA GLU A 200 8.43 33.40 25.22
C GLU A 200 8.77 32.78 23.84
N PRO A 201 9.95 32.15 23.67
CA PRO A 201 10.25 31.38 22.47
C PRO A 201 9.29 30.20 22.29
N LEU A 202 8.74 30.06 21.09
CA LEU A 202 7.88 28.94 20.72
C LEU A 202 8.74 27.82 20.11
N VAL A 203 8.74 26.63 20.72
CA VAL A 203 9.43 25.45 20.18
C VAL A 203 8.37 24.51 19.59
N VAL A 204 8.47 24.23 18.29
CA VAL A 204 7.47 23.44 17.55
C VAL A 204 8.10 22.37 16.69
N ASN A 205 7.45 21.21 16.64
CA ASN A 205 7.76 20.13 15.71
C ASN A 205 6.52 19.88 14.86
N GLN A 206 6.66 19.80 13.53
CA GLN A 206 5.54 19.34 12.71
C GLN A 206 5.45 17.83 12.74
N TYR A 207 4.25 17.30 12.88
CA TYR A 207 3.97 15.88 12.70
C TYR A 207 2.92 15.67 11.62
N ARG A 208 3.02 14.51 10.98
CA ARG A 208 2.07 14.03 9.98
C ARG A 208 1.89 12.53 10.16
N GLN A 209 0.65 12.08 10.10
CA GLN A 209 0.33 10.69 10.34
C GLN A 209 -0.86 10.22 9.52
N LEU A 210 -0.75 8.98 9.06
CA LEU A 210 -1.81 8.22 8.44
C LEU A 210 -2.38 7.28 9.48
N GLN A 211 -3.69 7.32 9.69
CA GLN A 211 -4.37 6.47 10.65
C GLN A 211 -5.41 5.61 9.93
N ARG A 212 -5.31 4.29 10.07
CA ARG A 212 -6.21 3.34 9.41
C ARG A 212 -6.75 2.30 10.40
N LYS A 213 -7.97 1.81 10.15
CA LYS A 213 -8.49 0.60 10.79
C LYS A 213 -7.68 -0.66 10.37
N PRO A 214 -7.82 -1.78 11.09
CA PRO A 214 -7.34 -3.07 10.64
C PRO A 214 -7.93 -3.51 9.29
N VAL A 215 -7.16 -4.35 8.60
CA VAL A 215 -7.64 -5.05 7.41
C VAL A 215 -8.77 -6.00 7.82
N THR A 216 -9.84 -6.01 7.03
CA THR A 216 -10.97 -6.91 7.21
C THR A 216 -11.01 -7.94 6.10
N ASP A 217 -11.61 -9.11 6.35
CA ASP A 217 -11.68 -10.20 5.37
C ASP A 217 -12.32 -9.77 4.03
N ASN A 218 -13.23 -8.81 4.07
CA ASN A 218 -13.89 -8.25 2.88
C ASN A 218 -12.96 -7.42 1.98
N GLU A 219 -11.83 -6.92 2.50
CA GLU A 219 -10.83 -6.17 1.74
C GLU A 219 -9.79 -7.09 1.09
N THR A 220 -9.72 -8.35 1.51
CA THR A 220 -8.79 -9.35 1.00
C THR A 220 -9.54 -10.35 0.12
N GLN A 221 -9.16 -10.47 -1.15
CA GLN A 221 -9.73 -11.50 -2.02
C GLN A 221 -8.99 -12.83 -1.79
N THR A 222 -9.72 -13.92 -1.53
CA THR A 222 -9.15 -15.24 -1.21
C THR A 222 -8.17 -15.79 -2.26
N PHE A 223 -8.28 -15.35 -3.50
CA PHE A 223 -7.45 -15.81 -4.63
C PHE A 223 -6.42 -14.79 -5.13
N ILE A 224 -6.46 -13.55 -4.61
CA ILE A 224 -5.52 -12.49 -5.00
C ILE A 224 -4.94 -11.87 -3.73
N TYR A 225 -3.69 -12.24 -3.43
CA TYR A 225 -2.96 -11.69 -2.30
C TYR A 225 -2.42 -10.30 -2.65
N ASN A 226 -3.17 -9.27 -2.30
CA ASN A 226 -2.74 -7.88 -2.42
C ASN A 226 -2.38 -7.35 -1.05
N TYR A 227 -1.17 -6.83 -0.94
CA TYR A 227 -0.67 -6.33 0.33
C TYR A 227 -1.41 -5.04 0.72
N ILE A 228 -2.01 -5.04 1.90
CA ILE A 228 -2.57 -3.86 2.56
C ILE A 228 -1.76 -3.65 3.84
N GLY A 229 -1.03 -2.54 3.93
CA GLY A 229 -0.13 -2.32 5.06
C GLY A 229 0.75 -1.09 4.90
N GLY A 230 1.61 -0.89 5.88
CA GLY A 230 2.62 0.16 5.89
C GLY A 230 3.79 -0.17 4.98
N VAL A 231 4.36 0.85 4.37
CA VAL A 231 5.62 0.77 3.62
C VAL A 231 6.47 1.96 4.05
N VAL A 232 7.74 1.68 4.33
CA VAL A 232 8.74 2.66 4.69
C VAL A 232 9.85 2.64 3.66
N SER A 233 10.32 3.83 3.26
CA SER A 233 11.49 3.99 2.40
C SER A 233 12.48 4.90 3.09
N THR A 234 13.72 4.42 3.23
CA THR A 234 14.86 5.20 3.70
C THR A 234 15.95 5.23 2.63
N PRO A 235 16.95 6.12 2.75
CA PRO A 235 18.10 6.11 1.84
C PRO A 235 18.82 4.75 1.77
N GLU A 236 18.87 4.03 2.88
CA GLU A 236 19.54 2.72 3.04
C GLU A 236 18.68 1.57 2.54
N ASP A 237 17.40 1.52 2.94
CA ASP A 237 16.43 0.53 2.47
C ASP A 237 15.30 1.23 1.69
N PRO A 238 15.33 1.15 0.35
CA PRO A 238 14.39 1.90 -0.48
C PRO A 238 12.95 1.37 -0.39
N TYR A 239 12.72 0.17 0.15
CA TYR A 239 11.38 -0.40 0.24
C TYR A 239 11.30 -1.51 1.31
N THR A 240 10.77 -1.15 2.47
CA THR A 240 10.47 -2.08 3.57
C THR A 240 8.97 -2.13 3.81
N LYS A 241 8.37 -3.32 3.72
CA LYS A 241 6.99 -3.55 4.18
C LYS A 241 6.98 -3.62 5.70
N VAL A 242 6.00 -2.96 6.31
CA VAL A 242 5.76 -3.02 7.76
C VAL A 242 4.29 -3.36 7.94
N SER A 243 4.02 -4.63 8.21
CA SER A 243 2.65 -5.13 8.37
C SER A 243 1.99 -4.53 9.62
N PHE A 244 0.65 -4.54 9.68
CA PHE A 244 -0.06 -4.05 10.86
C PHE A 244 0.14 -4.96 12.09
N ASP A 245 0.39 -6.26 11.87
CA ASP A 245 0.72 -7.18 12.95
C ASP A 245 2.07 -6.79 13.60
N GLU A 246 3.06 -6.39 12.78
CA GLU A 246 4.34 -5.88 13.31
C GLU A 246 4.18 -4.61 14.15
N PHE A 247 3.17 -3.76 13.87
CA PHE A 247 2.91 -2.56 14.68
C PHE A 247 2.45 -2.92 16.10
N GLU A 248 1.90 -4.12 16.31
CA GLU A 248 1.48 -4.60 17.63
C GLU A 248 2.66 -5.19 18.41
N GLU A 249 3.64 -5.76 17.70
CA GLU A 249 4.83 -6.36 18.30
C GLU A 249 5.90 -5.32 18.63
N SER A 250 6.14 -4.38 17.71
CA SER A 250 7.16 -3.34 17.87
C SER A 250 6.80 -2.05 17.13
N ASN A 251 6.93 -0.92 17.82
CA ASN A 251 6.76 0.37 17.18
C ASN A 251 8.02 0.72 16.37
N LEU A 252 7.81 1.18 15.14
CA LEU A 252 8.83 1.84 14.35
C LEU A 252 9.30 3.09 15.11
N ASN A 253 10.60 3.32 15.14
CA ASN A 253 11.21 4.55 15.65
C ASN A 253 12.58 4.73 14.98
N LEU A 254 12.58 5.36 13.80
CA LEU A 254 13.77 5.50 12.97
C LEU A 254 13.98 6.97 12.62
N LYS A 255 15.16 7.51 12.93
CA LYS A 255 15.54 8.85 12.47
C LYS A 255 16.10 8.77 11.05
N VAL A 256 15.48 9.49 10.12
CA VAL A 256 15.72 9.42 8.67
C VAL A 256 15.77 10.84 8.11
N THR A 257 16.72 11.12 7.22
CA THR A 257 16.73 12.36 6.42
C THR A 257 16.25 12.03 5.00
N GLY A 258 15.14 12.63 4.58
CA GLY A 258 14.44 12.25 3.35
C GLY A 258 13.62 10.96 3.53
N GLY A 259 13.51 10.16 2.47
CA GLY A 259 12.66 8.96 2.45
C GLY A 259 11.17 9.28 2.34
N TRP A 260 10.31 8.31 2.64
CA TRP A 260 8.86 8.47 2.72
C TRP A 260 8.22 7.32 3.50
N GLN A 261 6.97 7.53 3.94
CA GLN A 261 6.15 6.48 4.55
C GLN A 261 4.78 6.43 3.88
N ALA A 262 4.22 5.25 3.71
CA ALA A 262 2.97 5.07 3.00
C ALA A 262 2.11 3.96 3.60
N ILE A 263 0.80 4.09 3.46
CA ILE A 263 -0.14 2.96 3.59
C ILE A 263 -0.68 2.65 2.19
N ILE A 264 -0.49 1.40 1.75
CA ILE A 264 -0.84 0.95 0.41
C ILE A 264 -2.01 -0.04 0.43
N GLN A 265 -2.77 -0.06 -0.66
CA GLN A 265 -3.81 -1.05 -0.96
C GLN A 265 -3.83 -1.33 -2.48
N HIS A 266 -4.66 -2.28 -2.94
CA HIS A 266 -4.60 -2.91 -4.28
C HIS A 266 -4.50 -1.97 -5.51
N TYR A 267 -4.82 -0.68 -5.44
CA TYR A 267 -4.56 0.28 -6.55
C TYR A 267 -4.15 1.68 -6.09
N PHE A 268 -4.11 1.90 -4.78
CA PHE A 268 -4.06 3.23 -4.22
C PHE A 268 -3.10 3.30 -3.04
N VAL A 269 -2.66 4.51 -2.76
CA VAL A 269 -1.69 4.80 -1.72
C VAL A 269 -2.00 6.14 -1.07
N GLY A 270 -1.89 6.18 0.26
CA GLY A 270 -1.66 7.42 1.01
C GLY A 270 -0.20 7.43 1.44
N ALA A 271 0.57 8.44 1.04
CA ALA A 271 1.98 8.58 1.38
C ALA A 271 2.26 9.95 2.00
N LEU A 272 3.12 9.96 3.00
CA LEU A 272 3.66 11.13 3.67
C LEU A 272 5.03 11.42 3.08
N LEU A 273 5.21 12.65 2.59
CA LEU A 273 6.42 13.09 1.91
C LEU A 273 7.12 14.13 2.81
N PRO A 274 8.35 13.85 3.29
CA PRO A 274 9.13 14.82 4.03
C PRO A 274 9.59 15.96 3.11
N GLY A 275 9.88 17.12 3.71
CA GLY A 275 10.51 18.23 2.99
C GLY A 275 11.91 17.86 2.48
N GLU A 276 12.39 18.55 1.46
CA GLU A 276 13.72 18.33 0.91
C GLU A 276 14.79 18.60 1.99
N GLY A 277 15.63 17.59 2.28
CA GLY A 277 16.64 17.66 3.33
C GLY A 277 16.09 17.65 4.77
N GLU A 278 14.78 17.44 4.96
CA GLU A 278 14.16 17.40 6.28
C GLU A 278 14.54 16.10 7.01
N SER A 279 15.10 16.26 8.21
CA SER A 279 15.34 15.19 9.17
C SER A 279 14.06 14.93 9.96
N ASN A 280 13.61 13.69 9.94
CA ASN A 280 12.37 13.23 10.53
C ASN A 280 12.59 11.97 11.35
N THR A 281 11.77 11.76 12.38
CA THR A 281 11.63 10.46 13.04
C THR A 281 10.37 9.78 12.52
N PHE A 282 10.54 8.63 11.88
CA PHE A 282 9.48 7.75 11.41
C PHE A 282 9.02 6.87 12.55
N TYR A 283 7.70 6.79 12.76
CA TYR A 283 7.11 6.02 13.84
C TYR A 283 5.86 5.26 13.41
N SER A 284 5.57 4.19 14.15
CA SER A 284 4.31 3.48 14.09
C SER A 284 3.71 3.33 15.48
N LYS A 285 2.39 3.19 15.54
CA LYS A 285 1.67 2.97 16.80
C LYS A 285 0.40 2.16 16.56
N ALA A 286 0.13 1.20 17.44
CA ALA A 286 -1.17 0.56 17.54
C ALA A 286 -2.01 1.24 18.63
N LEU A 287 -3.21 1.70 18.27
CA LEU A 287 -4.23 2.16 19.21
C LEU A 287 -5.21 1.02 19.45
N ASN A 288 -5.72 0.89 20.68
CA ASN A 288 -6.59 -0.23 21.07
C ASN A 288 -8.08 0.14 21.17
N SER A 289 -8.42 1.43 21.28
CA SER A 289 -9.79 1.88 21.54
C SER A 289 -10.13 3.19 20.80
N PRO A 290 -10.71 3.13 19.59
CA PRO A 290 -10.92 1.94 18.76
C PRO A 290 -9.59 1.40 18.18
N LYS A 291 -9.58 0.13 17.77
CA LYS A 291 -8.38 -0.48 17.18
C LYS A 291 -8.01 0.22 15.87
N ARG A 292 -6.83 0.86 15.84
CA ARG A 292 -6.32 1.62 14.69
C ARG A 292 -4.80 1.56 14.65
N TYR A 293 -4.24 1.65 13.45
CA TYR A 293 -2.80 1.72 13.23
C TYR A 293 -2.42 3.10 12.74
N ILE A 294 -1.36 3.64 13.31
CA ILE A 294 -0.75 4.90 12.92
C ILE A 294 0.59 4.60 12.28
N LEU A 295 0.84 5.21 11.13
CA LEU A 295 2.16 5.35 10.53
C LEU A 295 2.40 6.84 10.31
N GLY A 296 3.48 7.38 10.86
CA GLY A 296 3.68 8.82 10.88
C GLY A 296 5.14 9.25 10.97
N MET A 297 5.37 10.54 10.77
CA MET A 297 6.68 11.17 10.94
C MET A 297 6.55 12.52 11.63
N PHE A 298 7.54 12.86 12.45
CA PHE A 298 7.69 14.19 13.02
C PHE A 298 9.08 14.76 12.76
N SER A 299 9.15 16.09 12.63
CA SER A 299 10.37 16.81 12.28
C SER A 299 11.24 17.02 13.52
N ASP A 300 12.50 17.39 13.29
CA ASP A 300 13.27 18.07 14.32
C ASP A 300 12.58 19.38 14.77
N ALA A 301 12.90 19.80 15.99
CA ALA A 301 12.29 20.97 16.60
C ALA A 301 12.79 22.28 15.99
N GLN A 302 11.86 23.19 15.74
CA GLN A 302 12.15 24.56 15.33
C GLN A 302 11.78 25.54 16.44
N THR A 303 12.70 26.44 16.78
CA THR A 303 12.45 27.53 17.73
C THR A 303 12.12 28.83 16.99
N ILE A 304 11.00 29.45 17.34
CA ILE A 304 10.52 30.73 16.81
C ILE A 304 10.56 31.75 17.94
N ALA A 305 11.45 32.72 17.85
CA ALA A 305 11.62 33.74 18.89
C ALA A 305 10.39 34.68 19.02
N PRO A 306 10.21 35.36 20.16
CA PRO A 306 9.16 36.36 20.32
C PRO A 306 9.18 37.42 19.21
N GLY A 307 8.00 37.73 18.66
CA GLY A 307 7.81 38.68 17.56
C GLY A 307 8.31 38.20 16.20
N GLN A 308 8.80 36.96 16.07
CA GLN A 308 9.23 36.37 14.81
C GLN A 308 8.14 35.47 14.20
N SER A 309 8.34 35.15 12.93
CA SER A 309 7.51 34.19 12.20
C SER A 309 8.34 33.00 11.72
N GLY A 310 7.69 31.85 11.63
CA GLY A 310 8.26 30.62 11.08
C GLY A 310 7.32 29.98 10.07
N THR A 311 7.88 29.20 9.15
CA THR A 311 7.12 28.44 8.17
C THR A 311 7.54 26.98 8.18
N LEU A 312 6.56 26.08 8.19
CA LEU A 312 6.76 24.64 8.06
C LEU A 312 5.91 24.13 6.91
N GLN A 313 6.44 23.22 6.11
CA GLN A 313 5.75 22.68 4.94
C GLN A 313 5.93 21.18 4.87
N THR A 314 4.91 20.49 4.37
CA THR A 314 4.94 19.06 4.07
C THR A 314 3.96 18.76 2.95
N GLU A 315 4.18 17.65 2.26
CA GLU A 315 3.31 17.18 1.19
C GLU A 315 2.86 15.76 1.48
N MET A 316 1.65 15.42 1.07
CA MET A 316 1.16 14.04 1.06
C MET A 316 0.66 13.68 -0.33
N TYR A 317 0.86 12.43 -0.74
CA TYR A 317 0.29 11.88 -1.97
C TYR A 317 -0.86 10.96 -1.60
N ILE A 318 -2.08 11.26 -2.06
CA ILE A 318 -3.28 10.47 -1.76
C ILE A 318 -4.00 10.18 -3.07
N GLY A 319 -3.75 9.01 -3.65
CA GLY A 319 -4.22 8.73 -5.00
C GLY A 319 -3.84 7.38 -5.57
N PRO A 320 -3.92 7.24 -6.91
CA PRO A 320 -3.64 6.00 -7.62
C PRO A 320 -2.16 5.65 -7.59
N LYS A 321 -1.84 4.37 -7.66
CA LYS A 321 -0.47 3.89 -7.87
C LYS A 321 -0.01 4.03 -9.32
N ASP A 322 -0.13 5.23 -9.90
CA ASP A 322 0.36 5.54 -11.24
C ASP A 322 1.88 5.77 -11.18
N GLN A 323 2.66 4.99 -11.96
CA GLN A 323 4.12 5.00 -11.84
C GLN A 323 4.74 6.37 -12.15
N ASP A 324 4.25 7.08 -13.17
CA ASP A 324 4.84 8.37 -13.57
C ASP A 324 4.56 9.43 -12.49
N ARG A 325 3.32 9.44 -11.96
CA ARG A 325 2.91 10.37 -10.89
C ARG A 325 3.64 10.10 -9.58
N LEU A 326 3.83 8.83 -9.22
CA LEU A 326 4.58 8.43 -8.04
C LEU A 326 6.06 8.79 -8.16
N SER A 327 6.71 8.49 -9.30
CA SER A 327 8.11 8.87 -9.53
C SER A 327 8.33 10.38 -9.53
N ALA A 328 7.35 11.16 -9.98
CA ALA A 328 7.41 12.62 -9.85
C ALA A 328 7.25 13.07 -8.39
N ALA A 329 6.48 12.34 -7.58
CA ALA A 329 6.12 12.72 -6.20
C ALA A 329 7.26 12.60 -5.20
N ALA A 330 7.97 11.48 -5.19
CA ALA A 330 9.18 11.35 -4.41
C ALA A 330 10.10 10.29 -5.02
N ASP A 331 11.40 10.39 -4.71
CA ASP A 331 12.36 9.39 -5.15
C ASP A 331 11.95 8.00 -4.67
N LYS A 332 12.01 7.03 -5.59
CA LYS A 332 11.64 5.62 -5.38
C LYS A 332 10.22 5.37 -4.88
N LEU A 333 9.33 6.37 -4.84
CA LEU A 333 7.94 6.17 -4.43
C LEU A 333 7.19 5.22 -5.38
N ASN A 334 7.58 5.15 -6.65
CA ASN A 334 7.04 4.19 -7.62
C ASN A 334 7.23 2.73 -7.21
N LEU A 335 8.12 2.42 -6.26
CA LEU A 335 8.28 1.06 -5.71
C LEU A 335 7.04 0.57 -4.94
N VAL A 336 6.08 1.44 -4.60
CA VAL A 336 4.79 1.00 -4.03
C VAL A 336 3.96 0.15 -5.00
N VAL A 337 4.30 0.20 -6.30
CA VAL A 337 3.84 -0.75 -7.30
C VAL A 337 4.75 -1.97 -7.23
N ASP A 338 4.43 -2.86 -6.30
CA ASP A 338 5.25 -4.03 -6.01
C ASP A 338 4.83 -5.22 -6.88
N PHE A 339 5.60 -5.47 -7.94
CA PHE A 339 5.44 -6.66 -8.79
C PHE A 339 6.17 -7.90 -8.23
N GLY A 340 6.58 -7.86 -6.96
CA GLY A 340 7.33 -8.89 -6.28
C GLY A 340 8.74 -9.08 -6.84
N TRP A 341 9.25 -10.31 -6.71
CA TRP A 341 10.58 -10.67 -7.22
C TRP A 341 10.71 -10.55 -8.76
N LEU A 342 9.59 -10.42 -9.47
CA LEU A 342 9.53 -10.28 -10.92
C LEU A 342 9.62 -8.81 -11.39
N THR A 343 9.80 -7.84 -10.49
CA THR A 343 9.86 -6.40 -10.82
C THR A 343 10.85 -6.06 -11.93
N ILE A 344 11.99 -6.75 -12.00
CA ILE A 344 13.01 -6.56 -13.05
C ILE A 344 12.45 -6.85 -14.45
N LEU A 345 11.54 -7.83 -14.56
CA LEU A 345 10.88 -8.18 -15.82
C LEU A 345 9.58 -7.37 -16.02
N ALA A 346 8.82 -7.15 -14.96
CA ALA A 346 7.55 -6.44 -14.99
C ALA A 346 7.70 -4.98 -15.44
N ASN A 347 8.70 -4.25 -14.96
CA ASN A 347 8.90 -2.83 -15.30
C ASN A 347 9.11 -2.61 -16.81
N PRO A 348 10.05 -3.31 -17.50
CA PRO A 348 10.18 -3.19 -18.96
C PRO A 348 8.93 -3.61 -19.73
N ILE A 349 8.25 -4.67 -19.28
CA ILE A 349 7.03 -5.17 -19.92
C ILE A 349 5.92 -4.13 -19.82
N PHE A 350 5.70 -3.53 -18.65
CA PHE A 350 4.72 -2.48 -18.44
C PHE A 350 5.05 -1.22 -19.24
N TRP A 351 6.32 -0.80 -19.25
CA TRP A 351 6.76 0.33 -20.08
C TRP A 351 6.45 0.11 -21.55
N LEU A 352 6.75 -1.09 -22.09
CA LEU A 352 6.45 -1.45 -23.47
C LEU A 352 4.94 -1.49 -23.72
N LEU A 353 4.17 -2.05 -22.78
CA LEU A 353 2.70 -2.09 -22.86
C LEU A 353 2.11 -0.67 -22.94
N LYS A 354 2.57 0.24 -22.07
CA LYS A 354 2.14 1.65 -22.06
C LYS A 354 2.51 2.36 -23.36
N LYS A 355 3.68 2.07 -23.94
CA LYS A 355 4.07 2.60 -25.26
C LYS A 355 3.13 2.11 -26.36
N ILE A 356 2.86 0.82 -26.43
CA ILE A 356 1.92 0.24 -27.41
C ILE A 356 0.52 0.85 -27.22
N HIS A 357 0.07 0.98 -25.97
CA HIS A 357 -1.19 1.63 -25.64
C HIS A 357 -1.23 3.08 -26.14
N GLY A 358 -0.15 3.85 -25.99
CA GLY A 358 -0.06 5.20 -26.52
C GLY A 358 -0.23 5.32 -28.04
N PHE A 359 0.06 4.26 -28.80
CA PHE A 359 -0.17 4.23 -30.25
C PHE A 359 -1.57 3.75 -30.64
N VAL A 360 -2.16 2.82 -29.89
CA VAL A 360 -3.43 2.16 -30.26
C VAL A 360 -4.65 2.72 -29.53
N GLY A 361 -4.47 3.25 -28.31
CA GLY A 361 -5.53 3.80 -27.48
C GLY A 361 -6.47 2.77 -26.83
N ASN A 362 -6.15 1.48 -26.88
CA ASN A 362 -6.93 0.40 -26.25
C ASN A 362 -5.99 -0.59 -25.55
N TRP A 363 -6.16 -0.73 -24.23
CA TRP A 363 -5.31 -1.59 -23.39
C TRP A 363 -5.35 -3.06 -23.80
N GLY A 364 -6.52 -3.57 -24.16
CA GLY A 364 -6.67 -4.95 -24.57
C GLY A 364 -5.97 -5.26 -25.90
N ALA A 365 -6.08 -4.36 -26.89
CA ALA A 365 -5.32 -4.45 -28.12
C ALA A 365 -3.81 -4.33 -27.86
N ALA A 366 -3.40 -3.49 -26.91
CA ALA A 366 -2.01 -3.39 -26.50
C ALA A 366 -1.46 -4.70 -25.91
N ILE A 367 -2.25 -5.41 -25.09
CA ILE A 367 -1.90 -6.74 -24.54
C ILE A 367 -1.75 -7.76 -25.67
N VAL A 368 -2.67 -7.77 -26.65
CA VAL A 368 -2.58 -8.67 -27.81
C VAL A 368 -1.29 -8.40 -28.61
N LEU A 369 -0.99 -7.14 -28.92
CA LEU A 369 0.22 -6.76 -29.65
C LEU A 369 1.50 -7.08 -28.86
N LEU A 370 1.51 -6.82 -27.56
CA LEU A 370 2.60 -7.21 -26.67
C LEU A 370 2.82 -8.73 -26.72
N THR A 371 1.74 -9.51 -26.67
CA THR A 371 1.81 -10.97 -26.75
C THR A 371 2.42 -11.44 -28.06
N VAL A 372 2.06 -10.81 -29.19
CA VAL A 372 2.64 -11.10 -30.50
C VAL A 372 4.15 -10.78 -30.50
N LEU A 373 4.57 -9.64 -29.95
CA LEU A 373 5.97 -9.25 -29.85
C LEU A 373 6.78 -10.23 -28.99
N VAL A 374 6.26 -10.60 -27.82
CA VAL A 374 6.90 -11.59 -26.93
C VAL A 374 7.03 -12.94 -27.66
N LYS A 375 5.99 -13.40 -28.35
CA LYS A 375 6.05 -14.62 -29.17
C LYS A 375 7.06 -14.52 -30.30
N ALA A 376 7.21 -13.35 -30.92
CA ALA A 376 8.21 -13.12 -31.97
C ALA A 376 9.64 -13.20 -31.43
N VAL A 377 9.91 -12.62 -30.25
CA VAL A 377 11.21 -12.70 -29.57
C VAL A 377 11.56 -14.15 -29.22
N PHE A 378 10.60 -14.91 -28.68
CA PHE A 378 10.80 -16.31 -28.34
C PHE A 378 10.58 -17.29 -29.50
N PHE A 379 10.36 -16.80 -30.73
CA PHE A 379 9.97 -17.63 -31.86
C PHE A 379 10.97 -18.75 -32.14
N HIS A 380 12.27 -18.44 -32.12
CA HIS A 380 13.32 -19.44 -32.38
C HIS A 380 13.29 -20.56 -31.33
N LEU A 381 13.13 -20.21 -30.06
CA LEU A 381 13.03 -21.16 -28.95
C LEU A 381 11.75 -22.01 -29.03
N SER A 382 10.61 -21.39 -29.35
CA SER A 382 9.36 -22.11 -29.57
C SER A 382 9.46 -23.08 -30.76
N ALA A 383 10.10 -22.67 -31.86
CA ALA A 383 10.28 -23.49 -33.04
C ALA A 383 11.18 -24.72 -32.78
N THR A 384 12.26 -24.58 -31.99
CA THR A 384 13.12 -25.72 -31.64
C THR A 384 12.41 -26.73 -30.75
N SER A 385 11.60 -26.26 -29.81
CA SER A 385 10.76 -27.15 -28.99
C SER A 385 9.70 -27.87 -29.81
N TYR A 386 9.04 -27.19 -30.75
CA TYR A 386 8.06 -27.81 -31.63
C TYR A 386 8.70 -28.93 -32.48
N LYS A 387 9.93 -28.71 -32.97
CA LYS A 387 10.73 -29.76 -33.63
C LYS A 387 11.01 -30.95 -32.69
N SER A 388 11.31 -30.72 -31.41
CA SER A 388 11.52 -31.78 -30.42
C SER A 388 10.25 -32.59 -30.19
N MET A 389 9.09 -31.93 -30.01
CA MET A 389 7.80 -32.61 -29.85
C MET A 389 7.43 -33.43 -31.08
N ALA A 390 7.68 -32.91 -32.29
CA ALA A 390 7.42 -33.65 -33.52
C ALA A 390 8.26 -34.94 -33.60
N LYS A 391 9.53 -34.90 -33.19
CA LYS A 391 10.38 -36.10 -33.09
C LYS A 391 9.85 -37.08 -32.03
N MET A 392 9.41 -36.57 -30.88
CA MET A 392 8.82 -37.41 -29.83
C MET A 392 7.52 -38.10 -30.29
N ARG A 393 6.67 -37.40 -31.06
CA ARG A 393 5.45 -37.98 -31.65
C ARG A 393 5.78 -39.14 -32.60
N LYS A 394 6.88 -39.05 -33.36
CA LYS A 394 7.38 -40.16 -34.19
C LYS A 394 7.89 -41.35 -33.39
N LEU A 395 8.29 -41.17 -32.12
CA LEU A 395 8.77 -42.23 -31.23
C LEU A 395 7.64 -42.94 -30.47
N GLN A 396 6.41 -42.40 -30.44
CA GLN A 396 5.26 -43.04 -29.78
C GLN A 396 5.04 -44.52 -30.15
N PRO A 397 5.10 -44.96 -31.43
CA PRO A 397 4.94 -46.38 -31.76
C PRO A 397 6.05 -47.26 -31.16
N LYS A 398 7.31 -46.80 -31.20
CA LYS A 398 8.44 -47.53 -30.57
C LYS A 398 8.31 -47.58 -29.04
N MET A 399 7.74 -46.54 -28.44
CA MET A 399 7.44 -46.49 -27.01
C MET A 399 6.32 -47.48 -26.62
N LEU A 400 5.33 -47.69 -27.50
CA LEU A 400 4.29 -48.72 -27.33
C LEU A 400 4.91 -50.13 -27.39
N GLU A 401 5.75 -50.41 -28.39
CA GLU A 401 6.44 -51.70 -28.47
C GLU A 401 7.33 -52.00 -27.26
N LEU A 402 7.99 -50.98 -26.70
CA LEU A 402 8.78 -51.11 -25.47
C LEU A 402 7.90 -51.41 -24.26
N ARG A 403 6.72 -50.78 -24.17
CA ARG A 403 5.73 -51.06 -23.13
C ARG A 403 5.16 -52.47 -23.25
N ASP A 404 4.89 -52.95 -24.46
CA ASP A 404 4.39 -54.31 -24.67
C ASP A 404 5.44 -55.39 -24.33
N ARG A 405 6.73 -55.09 -24.55
CA ARG A 405 7.83 -56.02 -24.25
C ARG A 405 8.28 -56.01 -22.78
N TYR A 406 8.24 -54.87 -22.10
CA TYR A 406 8.84 -54.69 -20.77
C TYR A 406 7.88 -54.07 -19.74
N GLY A 407 6.57 -54.08 -19.99
CA GLY A 407 5.56 -53.44 -19.13
C GLY A 407 5.56 -53.91 -17.67
N ASP A 408 5.90 -55.19 -17.44
CA ASP A 408 5.96 -55.79 -16.11
C ASP A 408 7.23 -55.40 -15.33
N ASP A 409 8.29 -54.92 -16.01
CA ASP A 409 9.56 -54.51 -15.41
C ASP A 409 9.77 -53.00 -15.59
N ARG A 410 9.27 -52.22 -14.62
CA ARG A 410 9.39 -50.75 -14.62
C ARG A 410 10.83 -50.25 -14.70
N GLN A 411 11.78 -50.99 -14.14
CA GLN A 411 13.18 -50.56 -14.10
C GLN A 411 13.81 -50.73 -15.48
N LYS A 412 13.58 -51.88 -16.12
CA LYS A 412 14.06 -52.15 -17.49
C LYS A 412 13.36 -51.28 -18.52
N LEU A 413 12.06 -51.02 -18.36
CA LEU A 413 11.30 -50.09 -19.20
C LEU A 413 11.90 -48.67 -19.15
N SER A 414 12.26 -48.16 -17.97
CA SER A 414 12.86 -46.83 -17.81
C SER A 414 14.24 -46.75 -18.50
N GLN A 415 15.06 -47.79 -18.36
CA GLN A 415 16.40 -47.87 -18.99
C GLN A 415 16.30 -47.88 -20.52
N GLU A 416 15.50 -48.78 -21.08
CA GLU A 416 15.32 -48.90 -22.53
C GLU A 416 14.66 -47.65 -23.14
N THR A 417 13.74 -47.01 -22.41
CA THR A 417 13.16 -45.71 -22.80
C THR A 417 14.24 -44.64 -22.92
N MET A 418 15.14 -44.55 -21.93
CA MET A 418 16.21 -43.55 -21.95
C MET A 418 17.25 -43.85 -23.03
N GLU A 419 17.56 -45.13 -23.27
CA GLU A 419 18.41 -45.55 -24.39
C GLU A 419 17.80 -45.18 -25.74
N LEU A 420 16.49 -45.40 -25.93
CA LEU A 420 15.79 -45.02 -27.15
C LEU A 420 15.89 -43.50 -27.38
N TYR A 421 15.66 -42.69 -26.34
CA TYR A 421 15.82 -41.23 -26.43
C TYR A 421 17.24 -40.80 -26.78
N ARG A 422 18.27 -41.47 -26.24
CA ARG A 422 19.67 -41.21 -26.58
C ARG A 422 20.00 -41.61 -28.03
N LYS A 423 19.57 -42.80 -28.46
CA LYS A 423 19.79 -43.33 -29.83
C LYS A 423 19.17 -42.40 -30.88
N GLU A 424 17.97 -41.91 -30.62
CA GLU A 424 17.20 -41.05 -31.53
C GLU A 424 17.52 -39.55 -31.33
N LYS A 425 18.43 -39.22 -30.40
CA LYS A 425 18.86 -37.85 -30.05
C LYS A 425 17.67 -36.91 -29.78
N VAL A 426 16.67 -37.40 -29.04
CA VAL A 426 15.48 -36.63 -28.64
C VAL A 426 15.61 -36.25 -27.17
N ASN A 427 15.46 -34.97 -26.84
CA ASN A 427 15.44 -34.51 -25.46
C ASN A 427 13.97 -34.44 -24.96
N PRO A 428 13.56 -35.28 -23.99
CA PRO A 428 12.20 -35.25 -23.47
C PRO A 428 11.83 -33.91 -22.81
N LEU A 429 12.81 -33.18 -22.26
CA LEU A 429 12.62 -31.85 -21.68
C LEU A 429 12.53 -30.74 -22.74
N GLY A 430 12.93 -31.01 -23.98
CA GLY A 430 12.85 -30.03 -25.07
C GLY A 430 11.41 -29.60 -25.40
N GLY A 431 10.41 -30.41 -25.03
CA GLY A 431 9.00 -30.07 -25.21
C GLY A 431 8.47 -29.04 -24.20
N CYS A 432 8.82 -29.16 -22.91
CA CYS A 432 8.36 -28.23 -21.87
C CYS A 432 9.25 -26.99 -21.71
N LEU A 433 10.46 -27.00 -22.28
CA LEU A 433 11.45 -25.92 -22.13
C LEU A 433 10.96 -24.51 -22.51
N PRO A 434 10.21 -24.28 -23.61
CA PRO A 434 9.72 -22.93 -23.91
C PRO A 434 8.71 -22.44 -22.88
N ILE A 435 7.85 -23.32 -22.39
CA ILE A 435 6.85 -22.96 -21.38
C ILE A 435 7.56 -22.53 -20.10
N LEU A 436 8.57 -23.30 -19.67
CA LEU A 436 9.38 -22.96 -18.49
C LEU A 436 10.09 -21.61 -18.62
N ILE A 437 10.66 -21.31 -19.79
CA ILE A 437 11.37 -20.04 -20.02
C ILE A 437 10.39 -18.86 -20.17
N GLN A 438 9.19 -19.09 -20.68
CA GLN A 438 8.15 -18.06 -20.82
C GLN A 438 7.37 -17.82 -19.52
N MET A 439 7.34 -18.77 -18.59
CA MET A 439 6.60 -18.64 -17.33
C MET A 439 6.94 -17.36 -16.55
N PRO A 440 8.22 -16.95 -16.36
CA PRO A 440 8.55 -15.69 -15.70
C PRO A 440 7.94 -14.46 -16.40
N VAL A 441 7.94 -14.44 -17.74
CA VAL A 441 7.36 -13.34 -18.54
C VAL A 441 5.84 -13.30 -18.39
N PHE A 442 5.19 -14.46 -18.42
CA PHE A 442 3.75 -14.57 -18.21
C PHE A 442 3.34 -14.13 -16.80
N LEU A 443 4.05 -14.61 -15.77
CA LEU A 443 3.80 -14.20 -14.39
C LEU A 443 4.04 -12.69 -14.20
N SER A 444 5.08 -12.14 -14.84
CA SER A 444 5.32 -10.69 -14.79
C SER A 444 4.16 -9.93 -15.40
N LEU A 445 3.66 -10.37 -16.57
CA LEU A 445 2.48 -9.75 -17.19
C LEU A 445 1.25 -9.88 -16.30
N TYR A 446 1.01 -11.04 -15.66
CA TYR A 446 -0.09 -11.22 -14.72
C TYR A 446 -0.05 -10.18 -13.59
N TRP A 447 1.10 -10.02 -12.93
CA TRP A 447 1.27 -9.02 -11.86
C TRP A 447 1.12 -7.58 -12.36
N VAL A 448 1.64 -7.29 -13.56
CA VAL A 448 1.43 -5.99 -14.21
C VAL A 448 -0.06 -5.72 -14.43
N LEU A 449 -0.82 -6.69 -14.94
CA LEU A 449 -2.25 -6.51 -15.17
C LEU A 449 -3.03 -6.30 -13.86
N LEU A 450 -2.55 -6.93 -12.80
CA LEU A 450 -3.22 -6.97 -11.51
C LEU A 450 -2.98 -5.71 -10.67
N GLU A 451 -1.76 -5.20 -10.59
CA GLU A 451 -1.44 -4.02 -9.76
C GLU A 451 -1.52 -2.68 -10.52
N SER A 452 -1.61 -2.70 -11.86
CA SER A 452 -1.68 -1.45 -12.63
C SER A 452 -3.08 -0.84 -12.58
N VAL A 453 -3.18 0.30 -11.89
CA VAL A 453 -4.42 1.08 -11.77
C VAL A 453 -4.96 1.57 -13.12
N GLU A 454 -4.10 1.69 -14.13
CA GLU A 454 -4.47 2.11 -15.48
C GLU A 454 -5.30 1.06 -16.24
N LEU A 455 -5.19 -0.20 -15.84
CA LEU A 455 -5.93 -1.33 -16.42
C LEU A 455 -7.24 -1.61 -15.68
N ARG A 456 -7.43 -1.01 -14.50
CA ARG A 456 -8.66 -1.11 -13.75
C ARG A 456 -9.83 -0.58 -14.58
N HIS A 457 -10.86 -1.41 -14.77
CA HIS A 457 -12.05 -1.08 -15.56
C HIS A 457 -11.76 -0.75 -17.04
N ALA A 458 -10.59 -1.14 -17.55
CA ALA A 458 -10.24 -0.93 -18.95
C ALA A 458 -10.93 -1.98 -19.84
N PRO A 459 -11.67 -1.58 -20.89
CA PRO A 459 -12.32 -2.52 -21.79
C PRO A 459 -11.33 -3.11 -22.81
N LEU A 460 -11.60 -4.36 -23.23
CA LEU A 460 -10.96 -4.96 -24.41
C LEU A 460 -11.84 -4.73 -25.64
N ALA A 461 -12.92 -5.51 -25.74
CA ALA A 461 -13.91 -5.52 -26.80
C ALA A 461 -15.08 -6.44 -26.37
N LEU A 462 -16.20 -6.37 -27.10
CA LEU A 462 -17.36 -7.25 -26.91
C LEU A 462 -17.92 -7.19 -25.48
N TRP A 463 -17.96 -8.33 -24.77
CA TRP A 463 -18.47 -8.44 -23.40
C TRP A 463 -17.44 -8.08 -22.32
N ILE A 464 -16.16 -7.92 -22.68
CA ILE A 464 -15.08 -7.65 -21.73
C ILE A 464 -14.95 -6.16 -21.47
N ARG A 465 -15.53 -5.75 -20.34
CA ARG A 465 -15.56 -4.38 -19.85
C ARG A 465 -14.47 -4.08 -18.82
N ASP A 466 -13.79 -5.12 -18.32
CA ASP A 466 -12.70 -5.01 -17.36
C ASP A 466 -11.60 -6.00 -17.71
N LEU A 467 -10.38 -5.52 -17.91
CA LEU A 467 -9.18 -6.35 -18.09
C LEU A 467 -8.55 -6.77 -16.76
N SER A 468 -8.89 -6.09 -15.67
CA SER A 468 -8.36 -6.37 -14.33
C SER A 468 -9.20 -7.38 -13.53
N ALA A 469 -10.40 -7.71 -14.02
CA ALA A 469 -11.31 -8.67 -13.40
C ALA A 469 -11.42 -9.96 -14.21
N MET A 470 -11.98 -11.01 -13.58
CA MET A 470 -12.30 -12.26 -14.28
C MET A 470 -13.37 -12.06 -15.35
N ASP A 471 -13.35 -12.87 -16.41
CA ASP A 471 -14.41 -12.88 -17.43
C ASP A 471 -15.76 -13.25 -16.78
N PRO A 472 -16.77 -12.37 -16.77
CA PRO A 472 -18.06 -12.64 -16.14
C PRO A 472 -18.78 -13.86 -16.71
N TYR A 473 -18.51 -14.22 -17.96
CA TYR A 473 -19.16 -15.35 -18.64
C TYR A 473 -18.26 -16.58 -18.77
N PHE A 474 -17.00 -16.51 -18.30
CA PHE A 474 -16.01 -17.57 -18.43
C PHE A 474 -15.85 -18.12 -19.87
N VAL A 475 -16.09 -17.30 -20.88
CA VAL A 475 -15.92 -17.66 -22.29
C VAL A 475 -14.44 -17.69 -22.65
N LEU A 476 -13.66 -16.72 -22.19
CA LEU A 476 -12.21 -16.66 -22.42
C LEU A 476 -11.44 -17.87 -21.89
N PRO A 477 -11.67 -18.35 -20.64
CA PRO A 477 -11.03 -19.58 -20.17
C PRO A 477 -11.43 -20.85 -20.94
N LEU A 478 -12.59 -20.86 -21.60
CA LEU A 478 -13.07 -22.00 -22.38
C LEU A 478 -12.46 -22.07 -23.79
N LEU A 479 -12.17 -20.91 -24.39
CA LEU A 479 -11.51 -20.77 -25.71
C LEU A 479 -10.02 -21.09 -25.63
#